data_AF-A0A3D5T095-F1
#
_entry.id   AF-A0A3D5T095-F1
#
_cell.length_a   1.000
_cell.length_b   1.000
_cell.length_c   1.000
_cell.angle_alpha   90.00
_cell.angle_beta   90.00
_cell.angle_gamma   90.00
#
_symmetry.space_group_name_H-M   'P 1'
#
loop_
_entity.id
_entity.type
_entity.pdbx_description
1 polymer ?
#
loop_
_entity_poly.entity_id
_entity_poly.type
_entity_poly.pdbx_seq_one_letter_code
_entity_poly.pdbx_strand_id
1 'polypeptide(L)'
;MIEVHHRELFAGLRRLSEKLYRRNPREWRKAGLASAEWAIARLWQERGDWRFEELGGRTDAAALAAAFDEGYTGDRVLALVVGLASMVQNAFENKTEFFAADDLDPQKLYDSARNVEILAWRLANRRDGRGAPLLLSNETGPVPNLSFEREFGRVIGSLDLLAVVLAAKQQRVINKVIQNVGTALFLPVSGMPR
;
A
#
# COMPACT_ATOMS: atom_id res chain seq x y z
N MET A 1 21.39 4.13 3.63
CA MET A 1 20.34 5.13 3.28
C MET A 1 19.07 4.45 2.79
N ILE A 2 19.16 3.58 1.76
CA ILE A 2 18.03 2.78 1.23
C ILE A 2 17.40 1.92 2.32
N GLU A 3 18.21 1.20 3.10
CA GLU A 3 17.72 0.36 4.21
C GLU A 3 16.93 1.14 5.27
N VAL A 4 17.36 2.36 5.58
CA VAL A 4 16.63 3.24 6.50
C VAL A 4 15.28 3.65 5.90
N HIS A 5 15.23 3.96 4.61
CA HIS A 5 13.97 4.27 3.92
C HIS A 5 13.04 3.06 3.90
N HIS A 6 13.55 1.87 3.59
CA HIS A 6 12.79 0.62 3.62
C HIS A 6 12.18 0.40 5.01
N ARG A 7 12.99 0.45 6.07
CA ARG A 7 12.52 0.27 7.45
C ARG A 7 11.45 1.28 7.84
N GLU A 8 11.64 2.56 7.53
CA GLU A 8 10.67 3.61 7.85
C GLU A 8 9.36 3.48 7.06
N LEU A 9 9.44 3.07 5.79
CA LEU A 9 8.28 2.75 4.96
C LEU A 9 7.47 1.62 5.57
N PHE A 10 8.12 0.50 5.92
CA PHE A 10 7.45 -0.66 6.52
C PHE A 10 6.89 -0.36 7.92
N ALA A 11 7.56 0.49 8.71
CA ALA A 11 7.00 1.00 9.96
C ALA A 11 5.73 1.85 9.70
N GLY A 12 5.71 2.66 8.63
CA GLY A 12 4.53 3.41 8.18
C GLY A 12 3.38 2.53 7.75
N LEU A 13 3.64 1.51 6.93
CA LEU A 13 2.64 0.54 6.50
C LEU A 13 2.05 -0.22 7.70
N ARG A 14 2.88 -0.56 8.70
CA ARG A 14 2.39 -1.14 9.95
C ARG A 14 1.46 -0.19 10.70
N ARG A 15 1.85 1.07 10.91
CA ARG A 15 0.97 2.07 11.54
C ARG A 15 -0.35 2.25 10.78
N LEU A 16 -0.32 2.24 9.45
CA LEU A 16 -1.52 2.28 8.61
C LEU A 16 -2.41 1.06 8.87
N SER A 17 -1.85 -0.15 8.93
CA SER A 17 -2.63 -1.37 9.23
C SER A 17 -3.31 -1.30 10.60
N GLU A 18 -2.61 -0.81 11.62
CA GLU A 18 -3.16 -0.66 12.98
C GLU A 18 -4.35 0.32 12.99
N LYS A 19 -4.20 1.45 12.31
CA LYS A 19 -5.27 2.45 12.17
C LYS A 19 -6.47 1.88 11.41
N LEU A 20 -6.22 1.17 10.30
CA LEU A 20 -7.27 0.60 9.46
C LEU A 20 -8.08 -0.47 10.21
N TYR A 21 -7.43 -1.42 10.88
CA TYR A 21 -8.12 -2.47 11.63
C TYR A 21 -8.93 -1.93 12.81
N ARG A 22 -8.39 -0.95 13.54
CA ARG A 22 -9.13 -0.29 14.64
C ARG A 22 -10.36 0.47 14.12
N ARG A 23 -10.24 1.11 12.96
CA ARG A 23 -11.33 1.88 12.34
C ARG A 23 -12.35 1.00 11.63
N ASN A 24 -11.95 -0.20 11.20
CA ASN A 24 -12.78 -1.15 10.44
C ASN A 24 -12.87 -2.50 11.14
N PRO A 25 -13.46 -2.59 12.34
CA PRO A 25 -13.42 -3.82 13.09
C PRO A 25 -14.28 -4.94 12.49
N ARG A 26 -15.10 -4.64 11.47
CA ARG A 26 -15.80 -5.68 10.69
C ARG A 26 -14.84 -6.56 9.89
N GLU A 27 -13.67 -6.05 9.51
CA GLU A 27 -12.78 -6.71 8.54
C GLU A 27 -12.06 -7.89 9.18
N TRP A 28 -11.43 -7.71 10.35
CA TRP A 28 -10.81 -8.82 11.07
C TRP A 28 -11.84 -9.85 11.58
N ARG A 29 -13.11 -9.44 11.79
CA ARG A 29 -14.20 -10.37 12.14
C ARG A 29 -14.58 -11.29 10.97
N LYS A 30 -14.52 -10.82 9.72
CA LYS A 30 -14.75 -11.67 8.54
C LYS A 30 -13.72 -12.80 8.45
N ALA A 31 -12.50 -12.52 8.89
CA ALA A 31 -11.42 -13.51 8.96
C ALA A 31 -11.51 -14.42 10.21
N GLY A 32 -12.57 -14.32 11.03
CA GLY A 32 -12.75 -15.13 12.23
C GLY A 32 -11.74 -14.85 13.34
N LEU A 33 -11.06 -13.69 13.30
CA LEU A 33 -10.02 -13.36 14.26
C LEU A 33 -10.60 -12.76 15.55
N ALA A 34 -9.88 -12.94 16.66
CA ALA A 34 -10.34 -12.52 17.98
C ALA A 34 -10.27 -10.99 18.20
N SER A 35 -9.30 -10.31 17.58
CA SER A 35 -9.13 -8.86 17.74
C SER A 35 -8.35 -8.24 16.59
N ALA A 36 -8.29 -6.90 16.57
CA ALA A 36 -7.43 -6.16 15.65
C ALA A 36 -5.95 -6.54 15.85
N GLU A 37 -5.51 -6.70 17.11
CA GLU A 37 -4.14 -7.06 17.46
C GLU A 37 -3.75 -8.43 16.88
N TRP A 38 -4.67 -9.40 16.89
CA TRP A 38 -4.47 -10.68 16.21
C TRP A 38 -4.31 -10.53 14.70
N ALA A 39 -5.15 -9.71 14.07
CA ALA A 39 -5.04 -9.44 12.63
C ALA A 39 -3.73 -8.75 12.25
N ILE A 40 -3.28 -7.80 13.07
CA ILE A 40 -2.01 -7.09 12.90
C ILE A 40 -0.83 -8.04 13.13
N ALA A 41 -0.84 -8.84 14.20
CA ALA A 41 0.21 -9.80 14.50
C ALA A 41 0.35 -10.81 13.35
N ARG A 42 -0.76 -11.43 12.95
CA ARG A 42 -0.81 -12.35 11.81
C ARG A 42 -0.19 -11.74 10.54
N LEU A 43 -0.68 -10.56 10.14
CA LEU A 43 -0.21 -9.85 8.95
C LEU A 43 1.32 -9.62 8.94
N TRP A 44 1.89 -9.21 10.09
CA TRP A 44 3.30 -8.79 10.16
C TRP A 44 4.27 -9.90 10.61
N GLN A 45 3.78 -10.95 11.28
CA GLN A 45 4.57 -12.12 11.69
C GLN A 45 4.61 -13.19 10.58
N GLU A 46 3.49 -13.44 9.91
CA GLU A 46 3.38 -14.39 8.78
C GLU A 46 3.69 -13.71 7.44
N ARG A 47 4.37 -12.55 7.47
CA ARG A 47 4.52 -11.67 6.30
C ARG A 47 5.22 -12.30 5.10
N GLY A 48 5.96 -13.41 5.29
CA GLY A 48 6.59 -14.26 4.27
C GLY A 48 6.76 -13.60 2.90
N ASP A 49 6.15 -14.21 1.87
CA ASP A 49 6.07 -13.66 0.51
C ASP A 49 4.85 -12.75 0.30
N TRP A 50 4.21 -12.28 1.38
CA TRP A 50 2.94 -11.56 1.38
C TRP A 50 1.78 -12.33 0.74
N ARG A 51 1.87 -13.66 0.66
CA ARG A 51 0.86 -14.53 0.05
C ARG A 51 -0.06 -15.10 1.12
N PHE A 52 -1.31 -14.67 1.08
CA PHE A 52 -2.37 -15.16 1.95
C PHE A 52 -3.38 -15.97 1.13
N GLU A 53 -3.79 -17.13 1.66
CA GLU A 53 -4.73 -18.03 1.00
C GLU A 53 -6.08 -17.35 0.76
N GLU A 54 -6.56 -16.55 1.71
CA GLU A 54 -7.84 -15.84 1.61
C GLU A 54 -7.83 -14.74 0.53
N LEU A 55 -6.64 -14.32 0.09
CA LEU A 55 -6.48 -13.41 -1.05
C LEU A 55 -6.37 -14.16 -2.38
N GLY A 56 -6.37 -15.50 -2.37
CA GLY A 56 -6.08 -16.33 -3.53
C GLY A 56 -4.66 -16.12 -4.05
N GLY A 57 -3.71 -15.81 -3.16
CA GLY A 57 -2.32 -15.49 -3.51
C GLY A 57 -2.11 -14.15 -4.21
N ARG A 58 -3.16 -13.30 -4.34
CA ARG A 58 -3.03 -11.96 -4.92
C ARG A 58 -2.09 -11.09 -4.06
N THR A 59 -1.20 -10.38 -4.74
CA THR A 59 -0.28 -9.38 -4.18
C THR A 59 -0.30 -8.12 -5.05
N ASP A 60 0.44 -7.08 -4.65
CA ASP A 60 0.66 -5.85 -5.40
C ASP A 60 -0.68 -5.19 -5.84
N ALA A 61 -0.72 -4.60 -7.02
CA ALA A 61 -1.89 -4.03 -7.67
C ALA A 61 -3.12 -4.95 -7.67
N ALA A 62 -2.95 -6.27 -7.76
CA ALA A 62 -4.07 -7.21 -7.77
C ALA A 62 -4.76 -7.30 -6.38
N ALA A 63 -3.99 -7.32 -5.30
CA ALA A 63 -4.54 -7.27 -3.95
C ALA A 63 -5.15 -5.89 -3.63
N LEU A 64 -4.51 -4.81 -4.07
CA LEU A 64 -5.08 -3.46 -3.97
C LEU A 64 -6.41 -3.36 -4.71
N ALA A 65 -6.51 -3.91 -5.92
CA ALA A 65 -7.74 -3.93 -6.70
C ALA A 65 -8.85 -4.71 -5.98
N ALA A 66 -8.54 -5.88 -5.42
CA ALA A 66 -9.49 -6.69 -4.67
C ALA A 66 -10.09 -5.93 -3.46
N ALA A 67 -9.29 -5.11 -2.77
CA ALA A 67 -9.77 -4.31 -1.64
C ALA A 67 -10.88 -3.30 -2.01
N PHE A 68 -11.00 -2.93 -3.29
CA PHE A 68 -12.03 -2.01 -3.82
C PHE A 68 -13.04 -2.67 -4.76
N ASP A 69 -12.93 -3.97 -5.00
CA ASP A 69 -13.95 -4.72 -5.73
C ASP A 69 -15.18 -4.86 -4.84
N GLU A 70 -16.36 -4.42 -5.28
CA GLU A 70 -17.59 -4.51 -4.49
C GLU A 70 -17.98 -5.96 -4.17
N GLY A 71 -17.69 -6.91 -5.07
CA GLY A 71 -17.95 -8.33 -4.89
C GLY A 71 -16.98 -9.03 -3.93
N TYR A 72 -15.89 -8.36 -3.52
CA TYR A 72 -14.94 -8.94 -2.58
C TYR A 72 -15.51 -9.01 -1.15
N THR A 73 -15.64 -10.23 -0.65
CA THR A 73 -16.26 -10.54 0.65
C THR A 73 -15.25 -10.77 1.77
N GLY A 74 -13.96 -10.92 1.44
CA GLY A 74 -12.89 -11.14 2.42
C GLY A 74 -12.53 -9.89 3.23
N ASP A 75 -11.45 -10.02 4.00
CA ASP A 75 -10.86 -8.92 4.77
C ASP A 75 -10.23 -7.90 3.82
N ARG A 76 -10.86 -6.72 3.71
CA ARG A 76 -10.40 -5.62 2.84
C ARG A 76 -9.18 -4.91 3.40
N VAL A 77 -8.99 -4.89 4.73
CA VAL A 77 -7.79 -4.31 5.33
C VAL A 77 -6.60 -5.21 5.03
N LEU A 78 -6.76 -6.53 5.14
CA LEU A 78 -5.75 -7.49 4.72
C LEU A 78 -5.37 -7.29 3.25
N ALA A 79 -6.35 -7.28 2.35
CA ALA A 79 -6.11 -7.09 0.91
C ALA A 79 -5.35 -5.79 0.61
N LEU A 80 -5.76 -4.68 1.25
CA LEU A 80 -5.14 -3.38 1.07
C LEU A 80 -3.69 -3.37 1.58
N VAL A 81 -3.45 -3.85 2.80
CA VAL A 81 -2.11 -3.79 3.39
C VAL A 81 -1.17 -4.79 2.72
N VAL A 82 -1.64 -5.99 2.36
CA VAL A 82 -0.87 -6.94 1.55
C VAL A 82 -0.51 -6.32 0.20
N GLY A 83 -1.47 -5.70 -0.49
CA GLY A 83 -1.22 -5.02 -1.75
C GLY A 83 -0.14 -3.94 -1.64
N LEU A 84 -0.22 -3.07 -0.63
CA LEU A 84 0.81 -2.06 -0.37
C LEU A 84 2.17 -2.66 0.00
N ALA A 85 2.21 -3.57 0.97
CA ALA A 85 3.45 -4.11 1.50
C ALA A 85 4.21 -4.93 0.46
N SER A 86 3.51 -5.78 -0.30
CA SER A 86 4.11 -6.54 -1.39
C SER A 86 4.54 -5.66 -2.56
N MET A 87 3.75 -4.66 -2.96
CA MET A 87 4.15 -3.68 -3.98
C MET A 87 5.44 -2.96 -3.59
N VAL A 88 5.50 -2.44 -2.36
CA VAL A 88 6.70 -1.78 -1.85
C VAL A 88 7.85 -2.78 -1.78
N GLN A 89 7.65 -3.99 -1.29
CA GLN A 89 8.72 -5.01 -1.25
C GLN A 89 9.27 -5.33 -2.65
N ASN A 90 8.40 -5.39 -3.66
CA ASN A 90 8.78 -5.59 -5.05
C ASN A 90 9.53 -4.38 -5.65
N ALA A 91 9.17 -3.15 -5.29
CA ALA A 91 9.92 -1.95 -5.68
C ALA A 91 11.34 -1.92 -5.10
N PHE A 92 11.55 -2.61 -3.98
CA PHE A 92 12.85 -2.84 -3.36
C PHE A 92 13.50 -4.16 -3.83
N GLU A 93 13.08 -4.71 -4.98
CA GLU A 93 13.63 -5.93 -5.59
C GLU A 93 13.60 -7.16 -4.65
N ASN A 94 12.62 -7.23 -3.74
CA ASN A 94 12.50 -8.26 -2.71
C ASN A 94 13.71 -8.36 -1.76
N LYS A 95 14.48 -7.27 -1.64
CA LYS A 95 15.60 -7.16 -0.70
C LYS A 95 15.19 -6.49 0.60
N THR A 96 15.80 -6.92 1.69
CA THR A 96 15.70 -6.29 3.02
C THR A 96 17.05 -5.73 3.48
N GLU A 97 18.14 -6.14 2.84
CA GLU A 97 19.50 -5.67 3.06
C GLU A 97 20.04 -5.09 1.76
N PHE A 98 20.79 -3.98 1.85
CA PHE A 98 21.23 -3.22 0.68
C PHE A 98 22.73 -2.97 0.73
N PHE A 99 23.44 -3.44 -0.28
CA PHE A 99 24.87 -3.23 -0.50
C PHE A 99 25.12 -2.15 -1.55
N ALA A 100 26.35 -1.65 -1.64
CA ALA A 100 26.70 -0.55 -2.55
C ALA A 100 26.42 -0.86 -4.04
N ALA A 101 26.48 -2.15 -4.42
CA ALA A 101 26.23 -2.63 -5.79
C ALA A 101 24.73 -2.87 -6.08
N ASP A 102 23.86 -2.74 -5.09
CA ASP A 102 22.43 -2.91 -5.32
C ASP A 102 21.85 -1.70 -6.03
N ASP A 103 21.31 -1.94 -7.21
CA ASP A 103 20.52 -0.97 -7.96
C ASP A 103 19.04 -1.32 -7.88
N LEU A 104 18.27 -0.35 -7.39
CA LEU A 104 16.83 -0.37 -7.42
C LEU A 104 16.34 0.39 -8.65
N ASP A 105 15.25 -0.09 -9.23
CA ASP A 105 14.59 0.59 -10.33
C ASP A 105 13.83 1.84 -9.83
N PRO A 106 14.26 3.07 -10.21
CA PRO A 106 13.57 4.29 -9.82
C PRO A 106 12.11 4.36 -10.29
N GLN A 107 11.79 3.73 -11.44
CA GLN A 107 10.43 3.73 -11.99
C GLN A 107 9.48 2.97 -11.08
N LYS A 108 9.90 1.80 -10.54
CA LYS A 108 9.09 1.02 -9.59
C LYS A 108 8.75 1.79 -8.31
N LEU A 109 9.69 2.59 -7.81
CA LEU A 109 9.47 3.43 -6.63
C LEU A 109 8.50 4.57 -6.94
N TYR A 110 8.66 5.24 -8.08
CA TYR A 110 7.74 6.26 -8.55
C TYR A 110 6.32 5.72 -8.76
N ASP A 111 6.18 4.58 -9.42
CA ASP A 111 4.88 3.94 -9.67
C ASP A 111 4.22 3.48 -8.38
N SER A 112 5.02 2.99 -7.42
CA SER A 112 4.54 2.70 -6.06
C SER A 112 3.97 3.95 -5.38
N ALA A 113 4.63 5.11 -5.51
CA ALA A 113 4.12 6.36 -4.96
C ALA A 113 2.78 6.77 -5.60
N ARG A 114 2.65 6.66 -6.93
CA ARG A 114 1.38 6.92 -7.64
C ARG A 114 0.28 5.96 -7.18
N ASN A 115 0.60 4.68 -6.98
CA ASN A 115 -0.36 3.70 -6.47
C ASN A 115 -0.87 4.04 -5.06
N VAL A 116 -0.01 4.59 -4.19
CA VAL A 116 -0.43 5.05 -2.86
C VAL A 116 -1.36 6.28 -2.96
N GLU A 117 -1.14 7.19 -3.91
CA GLU A 117 -2.06 8.30 -4.18
C GLU A 117 -3.43 7.81 -4.68
N ILE A 118 -3.43 6.88 -5.65
CA ILE A 118 -4.65 6.25 -6.17
C ILE A 118 -5.40 5.56 -5.03
N LEU A 119 -4.69 4.85 -4.16
CA LEU A 119 -5.26 4.20 -2.99
C LEU A 119 -5.92 5.20 -2.03
N ALA A 120 -5.22 6.28 -1.67
CA ALA A 120 -5.72 7.31 -0.76
C ALA A 120 -7.01 7.94 -1.32
N TRP A 121 -7.02 8.26 -2.62
CA TRP A 121 -8.21 8.76 -3.30
C TRP A 121 -9.34 7.73 -3.30
N ARG A 122 -9.07 6.46 -3.60
CA ARG A 122 -10.10 5.40 -3.61
C ARG A 122 -10.71 5.19 -2.23
N LEU A 123 -9.92 5.23 -1.15
CA LEU A 123 -10.43 5.19 0.22
C LEU A 123 -11.37 6.36 0.53
N ALA A 124 -11.04 7.56 0.05
CA ALA A 124 -11.86 8.74 0.28
C ALA A 124 -13.15 8.74 -0.56
N ASN A 125 -13.14 8.17 -1.76
CA ASN A 125 -14.20 8.39 -2.76
C ASN A 125 -15.00 7.15 -3.17
N ARG A 126 -14.46 5.94 -3.09
CA ARG A 126 -15.20 4.73 -3.47
C ARG A 126 -16.29 4.42 -2.43
N ARG A 127 -17.47 4.05 -2.94
CA ARG A 127 -18.66 3.70 -2.15
C ARG A 127 -19.20 2.36 -2.65
N ASP A 128 -19.90 1.65 -1.78
CA ASP A 128 -20.69 0.47 -2.15
C ASP A 128 -22.02 0.90 -2.81
N GLY A 129 -22.79 -0.09 -3.29
CA GLY A 129 -24.12 0.13 -3.86
C GLY A 129 -25.16 0.78 -2.93
N ARG A 130 -24.84 0.98 -1.63
CA ARG A 130 -25.67 1.71 -0.66
C ARG A 130 -25.14 3.12 -0.38
N GLY A 131 -24.08 3.55 -1.07
CA GLY A 131 -23.46 4.86 -0.89
C GLY A 131 -22.53 4.95 0.33
N ALA A 132 -22.21 3.83 0.99
CA ALA A 132 -21.31 3.80 2.15
C ALA A 132 -19.86 3.50 1.70
N PRO A 133 -18.83 4.02 2.40
CA PRO A 133 -17.44 3.71 2.07
C PRO A 133 -17.10 2.21 2.25
N LEU A 134 -16.33 1.66 1.30
CA LEU A 134 -15.86 0.27 1.35
C LEU A 134 -14.90 0.01 2.51
N LEU A 135 -14.10 1.01 2.88
CA LEU A 135 -13.28 1.05 4.07
C LEU A 135 -13.32 2.47 4.67
N LEU A 136 -13.45 2.55 5.97
CA LEU A 136 -13.39 3.79 6.73
C LEU A 136 -11.92 4.20 6.91
N SER A 137 -11.58 5.44 6.57
CA SER A 137 -10.24 6.02 6.74
C SER A 137 -10.32 7.39 7.42
N ASN A 138 -10.06 8.48 6.69
CA ASN A 138 -10.22 9.85 7.15
C ASN A 138 -11.68 10.11 7.53
N GLU A 139 -11.89 10.94 8.56
CA GLU A 139 -13.21 11.40 8.96
C GLU A 139 -13.40 12.86 8.53
N THR A 140 -14.43 13.10 7.72
CA THR A 140 -14.89 14.44 7.35
C THR A 140 -16.01 14.85 8.30
N GLY A 141 -15.63 15.23 9.52
CA GLY A 141 -16.53 15.80 10.54
C GLY A 141 -16.10 17.21 10.94
N PRO A 142 -16.77 17.84 11.93
CA PRO A 142 -16.40 19.17 12.44
C PRO A 142 -14.94 19.24 12.92
N VAL A 143 -14.42 18.12 13.42
CA VAL A 143 -13.00 17.92 13.71
C VAL A 143 -12.46 16.84 12.76
N PRO A 144 -11.78 17.21 11.66
CA PRO A 144 -11.33 16.24 10.68
C PRO A 144 -10.19 15.38 11.23
N ASN A 145 -10.30 14.06 11.07
CA ASN A 145 -9.21 13.13 11.39
C ASN A 145 -8.38 12.88 10.13
N LEU A 146 -7.30 13.66 9.97
CA LEU A 146 -6.34 13.56 8.86
C LEU A 146 -5.15 12.65 9.19
N SER A 147 -5.28 11.76 10.16
CA SER A 147 -4.17 10.90 10.57
C SER A 147 -3.83 9.81 9.55
N PHE A 148 -4.75 9.43 8.65
CA PHE A 148 -4.44 8.55 7.53
C PHE A 148 -3.72 9.32 6.42
N GLU A 149 -4.25 10.50 6.08
CA GLU A 149 -3.64 11.40 5.09
C GLU A 149 -2.15 11.67 5.39
N ARG A 150 -1.82 11.95 6.65
CA ARG A 150 -0.43 12.17 7.07
C ARG A 150 0.47 10.95 6.89
N GLU A 151 -0.03 9.73 7.11
CA GLU A 151 0.77 8.52 6.87
C GLU A 151 0.90 8.24 5.38
N PHE A 152 -0.15 8.42 4.58
CA PHE A 152 -0.08 8.29 3.12
C PHE A 152 0.92 9.29 2.53
N GLY A 153 0.86 10.57 2.92
CA GLY A 153 1.81 11.59 2.48
C GLY A 153 3.26 11.26 2.85
N ARG A 154 3.50 10.66 4.04
CA ARG A 154 4.85 10.20 4.43
C ARG A 154 5.35 9.07 3.55
N VAL A 155 4.49 8.09 3.23
CA VAL A 155 4.83 6.98 2.34
C VAL A 155 5.10 7.48 0.91
N ILE A 156 4.21 8.31 0.36
CA ILE A 156 4.34 8.91 -0.97
C ILE A 156 5.65 9.70 -1.07
N GLY A 157 5.88 10.64 -0.16
CA GLY A 157 7.08 11.48 -0.17
C GLY A 157 8.38 10.68 -0.03
N SER A 158 8.38 9.60 0.76
CA SER A 158 9.55 8.73 0.91
C SER A 158 9.85 7.95 -0.37
N LEU A 159 8.84 7.39 -1.03
CA LEU A 159 8.99 6.68 -2.31
C LEU A 159 9.41 7.63 -3.44
N ASP A 160 8.77 8.79 -3.56
CA ASP A 160 9.11 9.80 -4.58
C ASP A 160 10.52 10.33 -4.41
N LEU A 161 10.93 10.69 -3.18
CA LEU A 161 12.27 11.19 -2.92
C LEU A 161 13.33 10.14 -3.27
N LEU A 162 13.10 8.88 -2.88
CA LEU A 162 14.02 7.80 -3.20
C LEU A 162 14.10 7.55 -4.71
N ALA A 163 12.97 7.60 -5.42
CA ALA A 163 12.93 7.49 -6.87
C ALA A 163 13.78 8.60 -7.54
N VAL A 164 13.60 9.86 -7.14
CA VAL A 164 14.37 10.99 -7.70
C VAL A 164 15.86 10.87 -7.43
N VAL A 165 16.25 10.53 -6.19
CA VAL A 165 17.66 10.35 -5.80
C VAL A 165 18.31 9.23 -6.61
N LEU A 166 17.62 8.09 -6.76
CA LEU A 166 18.15 6.94 -7.50
C LEU A 166 18.19 7.18 -9.01
N ALA A 167 17.20 7.86 -9.57
CA ALA A 167 17.19 8.25 -10.97
C ALA A 167 18.38 9.18 -11.30
N ALA A 168 18.64 10.16 -10.43
CA ALA A 168 19.79 11.05 -10.56
C ALA A 168 21.12 10.27 -10.46
N LYS A 169 21.26 9.37 -9.48
CA LYS A 169 22.46 8.51 -9.32
C LYS A 169 22.71 7.64 -10.56
N GLN A 170 21.65 7.07 -11.14
CA GLN A 170 21.71 6.13 -12.26
C GLN A 170 21.65 6.80 -13.64
N GLN A 171 21.54 8.14 -13.70
CA GLN A 171 21.31 8.89 -14.95
C GLN A 171 20.11 8.37 -15.75
N ARG A 172 19.06 7.93 -15.05
CA ARG A 172 17.81 7.42 -15.65
C ARG A 172 16.72 8.49 -15.62
N VAL A 173 15.86 8.48 -16.63
CA VAL A 173 14.66 9.33 -16.68
C VAL A 173 13.49 8.55 -16.09
N ILE A 174 12.73 9.19 -15.20
CA ILE A 174 11.45 8.66 -14.70
C ILE A 174 10.35 9.06 -15.68
N ASN A 175 9.64 8.06 -16.21
CA ASN A 175 8.48 8.28 -17.05
C ASN A 175 7.29 8.67 -16.16
N LYS A 176 6.98 9.97 -16.13
CA LYS A 176 5.89 10.49 -15.32
C LYS A 176 4.55 10.16 -15.95
N VAL A 177 3.73 9.40 -15.23
CA VAL A 177 2.38 9.05 -15.65
C VAL A 177 1.40 10.06 -15.04
N ILE A 178 0.76 10.86 -15.88
CA ILE A 178 -0.32 11.76 -15.46
C ILE A 178 -1.64 11.06 -15.76
N GLN A 179 -2.31 10.57 -14.72
CA GLN A 179 -3.66 10.02 -14.81
C GLN A 179 -4.59 10.75 -13.85
N ASN A 180 -5.86 10.92 -14.26
CA ASN A 180 -6.88 11.35 -13.32
C ASN A 180 -7.08 10.26 -12.28
N VAL A 181 -6.67 10.57 -11.04
CA VAL A 181 -6.67 9.64 -9.89
C VAL A 181 -8.02 8.97 -9.69
N GLY A 182 -9.13 9.63 -10.07
CA GLY A 182 -10.47 9.06 -9.94
C GLY A 182 -10.79 7.89 -10.87
N THR A 183 -10.07 7.81 -11.99
CA THR A 183 -10.21 6.79 -13.04
C THR A 183 -8.99 5.90 -13.18
N ALA A 184 -7.89 6.24 -12.49
CA ALA A 184 -6.62 5.55 -12.61
C ALA A 184 -6.70 4.09 -12.17
N LEU A 185 -6.04 3.23 -12.93
CA LEU A 185 -5.74 1.86 -12.54
C LEU A 185 -4.44 1.84 -11.75
N PHE A 186 -4.28 0.83 -10.88
CA PHE A 186 -2.99 0.63 -10.23
C PHE A 186 -1.94 0.27 -11.27
N LEU A 187 -0.79 0.95 -11.22
CA LEU A 187 0.36 0.74 -12.09
C LEU A 187 1.06 -0.58 -11.71
N PRO A 188 1.55 -1.35 -12.70
CA PRO A 188 2.29 -2.57 -12.43
C PRO A 188 3.67 -2.25 -11.85
N VAL A 189 4.00 -2.83 -10.69
CA VAL A 189 5.35 -2.73 -10.10
C VAL A 189 6.10 -4.06 -10.26
N SER A 190 5.40 -5.17 -10.04
CA SER A 190 5.89 -6.52 -10.31
C SER A 190 5.72 -6.86 -11.79
N GLY A 191 6.82 -7.02 -12.53
CA GLY A 191 6.81 -7.44 -13.93
C GLY A 191 7.15 -6.36 -14.97
N MET A 192 7.58 -5.16 -14.56
CA MET A 192 8.19 -4.22 -15.51
C MET A 192 9.53 -4.78 -16.05
N PRO A 193 9.74 -4.79 -17.38
CA PRO A 193 11.04 -5.14 -17.96
C PRO A 193 12.11 -4.12 -17.51
N ARG A 194 13.29 -4.64 -17.16
CA ARG A 194 14.46 -3.85 -16.74
C ARG A 194 15.08 -3.07 -17.90
#